data_AF-A0A367CEZ6-F1
#
_entry.id   AF-A0A367CEZ6-F1
#
_cell.length_a   1.000
_cell.length_b   1.000
_cell.length_c   1.000
_cell.angle_alpha   90.00
_cell.angle_beta   90.00
_cell.angle_gamma   90.00
#
_symmetry.space_group_name_H-M   'P 1'
#
loop_
_entity.id
_entity.type
_entity.pdbx_description
1 polymer ?
#
loop_
_entity_poly.entity_id
_entity_poly.type
_entity_poly.pdbx_seq_one_letter_code
_entity_poly.pdbx_strand_id
1 'polypeptide(L)'
;MFDYVKENPEEFIAVFTVLSALLLNLLGFGDEEIQKKKLKIILLSYGIVLMLILSMGEQATLFLLLLNISLFLFGGLLHGTNENQDLEKELGLFHFFIYNSSAWFLLTQNYILLNGTIILFILIPIIHFFNVNLFFTTIILVCVSINMLFIQYLLVIKDYFGLERFDKVLKELCKNKEVALNMETPQNCLISLEDDVNEMLSFILYCEDKNFFERKSNTINLVDLKMRFNKQSIFKDKIVIDAESRKKQYIRGYSTIEQQVVRQFSMTPYSYRYTIRRKIFNDWLYTPLFCKSICNRKARTYGKKKKKAARKELMWNLKYMLLIQYFTVVLKKPKNSKDLIKEMAKQSRVSVQVYEKMYSIFKDSDESNYYIQQINDNASRNFNFY
;
A
#
# COMPACT_ATOMS: atom_id res chain seq x y z
N MET A 1 18.37 -13.01 -37.21
CA MET A 1 18.33 -12.04 -36.08
C MET A 1 19.12 -12.53 -34.86
N PHE A 2 19.00 -13.77 -34.38
CA PHE A 2 20.03 -14.31 -33.48
C PHE A 2 21.42 -14.24 -34.13
N ASP A 3 21.50 -14.49 -35.45
CA ASP A 3 22.72 -14.29 -36.23
C ASP A 3 23.11 -12.81 -36.36
N TYR A 4 22.17 -11.90 -36.66
CA TYR A 4 22.45 -10.45 -36.70
C TYR A 4 22.85 -9.84 -35.33
N VAL A 5 22.26 -10.31 -34.23
CA VAL A 5 22.61 -9.92 -32.84
C VAL A 5 23.94 -10.58 -32.42
N LYS A 6 24.29 -11.75 -32.97
CA LYS A 6 25.63 -12.36 -32.87
C LYS A 6 26.67 -11.63 -33.70
N GLU A 7 26.29 -11.14 -34.88
CA GLU A 7 27.14 -10.49 -35.86
C GLU A 7 27.42 -9.03 -35.48
N ASN A 8 26.45 -8.33 -34.86
CA ASN A 8 26.55 -6.92 -34.48
C ASN A 8 26.14 -6.66 -33.01
N PRO A 9 26.77 -7.31 -32.03
CA PRO A 9 26.45 -7.13 -30.61
C PRO A 9 26.73 -5.68 -30.14
N GLU A 10 27.68 -4.99 -30.77
CA GLU A 10 28.07 -3.63 -30.46
C GLU A 10 26.99 -2.60 -30.84
N GLU A 11 26.33 -2.76 -31.99
CA GLU A 11 25.22 -1.90 -32.41
C GLU A 11 24.00 -2.10 -31.50
N PHE A 12 23.74 -3.33 -31.09
CA PHE A 12 22.65 -3.65 -30.17
C PHE A 12 22.90 -3.08 -28.76
N ILE A 13 24.12 -3.28 -28.24
CA ILE A 13 24.55 -2.66 -26.98
C ILE A 13 24.50 -1.14 -27.10
N ALA A 14 24.95 -0.55 -28.22
CA ALA A 14 24.89 0.89 -28.44
C ALA A 14 23.45 1.40 -28.46
N VAL A 15 22.53 0.76 -29.18
CA VAL A 15 21.11 1.14 -29.21
C VAL A 15 20.48 1.00 -27.83
N PHE A 16 20.71 -0.11 -27.12
CA PHE A 16 20.18 -0.31 -25.78
C PHE A 16 20.78 0.68 -24.76
N THR A 17 22.07 0.97 -24.87
CA THR A 17 22.79 1.93 -24.01
C THR A 17 22.35 3.36 -24.30
N VAL A 18 22.15 3.72 -25.57
CA VAL A 18 21.61 5.02 -25.99
C VAL A 18 20.15 5.16 -25.57
N LEU A 19 19.33 4.13 -25.69
CA LEU A 19 17.94 4.13 -25.21
C LEU A 19 17.88 4.23 -23.69
N SER A 20 18.75 3.50 -22.98
CA SER A 20 18.86 3.57 -21.52
C SER A 20 19.40 4.93 -21.06
N ALA A 21 20.36 5.51 -21.78
CA ALA A 21 20.94 6.83 -21.51
C ALA A 21 19.97 7.97 -21.84
N LEU A 22 19.18 7.87 -22.91
CA LEU A 22 18.08 8.78 -23.22
C LEU A 22 17.02 8.70 -22.13
N LEU A 23 16.67 7.49 -21.70
CA LEU A 23 15.72 7.30 -20.61
C LEU A 23 16.28 7.87 -19.29
N LEU A 24 17.57 7.71 -18.99
CA LEU A 24 18.24 8.30 -17.83
C LEU A 24 18.31 9.84 -17.88
N ASN A 25 18.66 10.43 -19.04
CA ASN A 25 18.70 11.88 -19.21
C ASN A 25 17.30 12.52 -19.18
N LEU A 26 16.30 11.86 -19.75
CA LEU A 26 14.90 12.32 -19.76
C LEU A 26 14.18 12.07 -18.43
N LEU A 27 14.81 11.40 -17.47
CA LEU A 27 14.30 11.37 -16.11
C LEU A 27 14.81 12.57 -15.28
N GLY A 28 15.77 13.36 -15.80
CA GLY A 28 16.28 14.60 -15.25
C GLY A 28 15.42 15.85 -15.53
N PHE A 29 14.11 15.73 -15.72
CA PHE A 29 13.25 16.88 -15.99
C PHE A 29 12.89 17.67 -14.71
N GLY A 30 13.24 18.96 -14.71
CA GLY A 30 12.90 19.98 -13.70
C GLY A 30 11.39 20.23 -13.53
N ASP A 31 11.01 21.30 -12.82
CA ASP A 31 9.69 21.59 -12.21
C ASP A 31 8.45 21.66 -13.14
N GLU A 32 8.18 20.61 -13.92
CA GLU A 32 6.89 20.43 -14.62
C GLU A 32 5.84 19.73 -13.74
N GLU A 33 4.56 19.99 -14.04
CA GLU A 33 3.43 19.25 -13.45
C GLU A 33 3.64 17.73 -13.57
N ILE A 34 3.44 17.02 -12.46
CA ILE A 34 3.70 15.57 -12.32
C ILE A 34 3.04 14.74 -13.43
N GLN A 35 1.85 15.14 -13.89
CA GLN A 35 1.14 14.45 -14.98
C GLN A 35 1.84 14.58 -16.33
N LYS A 36 2.38 15.75 -16.68
CA LYS A 36 3.11 15.96 -17.94
C LYS A 36 4.37 15.10 -17.98
N LYS A 37 5.09 14.99 -16.86
CA LYS A 37 6.24 14.09 -16.72
C LYS A 37 5.86 12.63 -16.97
N LYS A 38 4.77 12.16 -16.33
CA LYS A 38 4.26 10.79 -16.53
C LYS A 38 3.92 10.52 -18.00
N LEU A 39 3.24 11.44 -18.67
CA LEU A 39 2.86 11.28 -20.08
C LEU A 39 4.07 11.21 -21.02
N LYS A 40 5.10 12.02 -20.79
CA LYS A 40 6.35 11.96 -21.57
C LYS A 40 7.03 10.60 -21.45
N ILE A 41 7.12 10.05 -20.24
CA ILE A 41 7.70 8.72 -19.99
C ILE A 41 6.91 7.65 -20.75
N ILE A 42 5.57 7.73 -20.72
CA ILE A 42 4.72 6.79 -21.43
C ILE A 42 4.97 6.87 -22.94
N LEU A 43 4.91 8.06 -23.53
CA LEU A 43 5.15 8.24 -24.96
C LEU A 43 6.52 7.71 -25.39
N LEU A 44 7.56 7.99 -24.61
CA LEU A 44 8.91 7.48 -24.86
C LEU A 44 8.94 5.94 -24.78
N SER A 45 8.38 5.36 -23.72
CA SER A 45 8.37 3.90 -23.53
C SER A 45 7.67 3.17 -24.68
N TYR A 46 6.54 3.70 -25.17
CA TYR A 46 5.86 3.12 -26.31
C TYR A 46 6.55 3.41 -27.65
N GLY A 47 7.28 4.52 -27.77
CA GLY A 47 8.18 4.73 -28.91
C GLY A 47 9.22 3.61 -29.01
N ILE A 48 9.84 3.25 -27.88
CA ILE A 48 10.79 2.12 -27.80
C ILE A 48 10.10 0.80 -28.12
N VAL A 49 8.90 0.55 -27.56
CA VAL A 49 8.11 -0.67 -27.84
C VAL A 49 7.84 -0.82 -29.33
N LEU A 50 7.41 0.25 -30.00
CA LEU A 50 7.11 0.24 -31.44
C LEU A 50 8.36 -0.03 -32.27
N MET A 51 9.49 0.62 -31.93
CA MET A 51 10.76 0.35 -32.60
C MET A 51 11.20 -1.11 -32.43
N LEU A 52 11.06 -1.69 -31.23
CA LEU A 52 11.38 -3.08 -30.98
C LEU A 52 10.51 -4.04 -31.81
N ILE A 53 9.20 -3.78 -31.89
CA ILE A 53 8.27 -4.60 -32.68
C ILE A 53 8.57 -4.48 -34.18
N LEU A 54 8.81 -3.27 -34.69
CA LEU A 54 9.11 -3.06 -36.11
C LEU A 54 10.43 -3.72 -36.52
N SER A 55 11.45 -3.68 -35.65
CA SER A 55 12.76 -4.24 -35.93
C SER A 55 12.82 -5.76 -35.73
N MET A 56 12.17 -6.28 -34.68
CA MET A 56 12.37 -7.66 -34.20
C MET A 56 11.13 -8.56 -34.33
N GLY A 57 9.98 -8.00 -34.73
CA GLY A 57 8.72 -8.73 -34.85
C GLY A 57 8.36 -9.46 -33.55
N GLU A 58 8.10 -10.76 -33.67
CA GLU A 58 7.72 -11.64 -32.55
C GLU A 58 8.80 -11.76 -31.45
N GLN A 59 10.09 -11.63 -31.83
CA GLN A 59 11.20 -11.72 -30.88
C GLN A 59 11.28 -10.51 -29.95
N ALA A 60 10.52 -9.44 -30.22
CA ALA A 60 10.49 -8.24 -29.40
C ALA A 60 10.04 -8.51 -27.95
N THR A 61 9.23 -9.54 -27.69
CA THR A 61 8.64 -9.78 -26.36
C THR A 61 9.66 -10.01 -25.25
N LEU A 62 10.77 -10.68 -25.53
CA LEU A 62 11.87 -10.83 -24.56
C LEU A 62 12.49 -9.47 -24.20
N PHE A 63 12.71 -8.61 -25.20
CA PHE A 63 13.27 -7.28 -25.01
C PHE A 63 12.28 -6.32 -24.33
N LEU A 64 10.98 -6.49 -24.58
CA LEU A 64 9.93 -5.79 -23.84
C LEU A 64 9.92 -6.17 -22.36
N LEU A 65 10.16 -7.45 -22.03
CA LEU A 65 10.31 -7.87 -20.63
C LEU A 65 11.53 -7.22 -19.98
N LEU A 66 12.67 -7.20 -20.68
CA LEU A 66 13.88 -6.52 -20.20
C LEU A 66 13.64 -5.02 -20.01
N LEU A 67 12.94 -4.35 -20.94
CA LEU A 67 12.55 -2.95 -20.82
C LEU A 67 11.71 -2.71 -19.55
N ASN A 68 10.73 -3.56 -19.27
CA ASN A 68 9.92 -3.45 -18.04
C ASN A 68 10.77 -3.60 -16.77
N ILE A 69 11.70 -4.55 -16.76
CA ILE A 69 12.64 -4.75 -15.63
C ILE A 69 13.51 -3.50 -15.47
N SER A 70 14.09 -2.99 -16.55
CA SER A 70 14.91 -1.76 -16.53
C SER A 70 14.11 -0.56 -16.01
N LEU A 71 12.89 -0.35 -16.51
CA LEU A 71 11.99 0.72 -16.05
C LEU A 71 11.66 0.59 -14.55
N PHE A 72 11.52 -0.63 -14.04
CA PHE A 72 11.28 -0.88 -12.62
C PHE A 72 12.51 -0.57 -11.76
N LEU A 73 13.69 -1.06 -12.16
CA LEU A 73 14.92 -0.89 -11.40
C LEU A 73 15.41 0.57 -11.43
N PHE A 74 15.64 1.13 -12.62
CA PHE A 74 16.19 2.47 -12.79
C PHE A 74 15.18 3.57 -12.46
N GLY A 75 13.91 3.35 -12.78
CA GLY A 75 12.85 4.28 -12.37
C GLY A 75 12.70 4.38 -10.85
N GLY A 76 12.93 3.28 -10.13
CA GLY A 76 13.03 3.29 -8.67
C GLY A 76 14.21 4.12 -8.16
N LEU A 77 15.41 3.90 -8.71
CA LEU A 77 16.59 4.68 -8.33
C LEU A 77 16.37 6.18 -8.51
N LEU A 78 15.77 6.58 -9.63
CA LEU A 78 15.49 7.98 -9.91
C LEU A 78 14.36 8.56 -9.05
N HIS A 79 13.34 7.76 -8.74
CA HIS A 79 12.33 8.19 -7.79
C HIS A 79 12.96 8.52 -6.42
N GLY A 80 13.94 7.73 -6.00
CA GLY A 80 14.64 7.91 -4.73
C GLY A 80 15.65 9.06 -4.69
N THR A 81 16.07 9.61 -5.83
CA THR A 81 16.92 10.82 -5.85
C THR A 81 16.14 12.12 -5.63
N ASN A 82 14.81 12.05 -5.54
CA ASN A 82 13.99 13.23 -5.29
C ASN A 82 14.14 13.67 -3.82
N GLU A 83 14.73 14.84 -3.60
CA GLU A 83 15.11 15.38 -2.27
C GLU A 83 13.94 15.49 -1.27
N ASN A 84 12.71 15.47 -1.79
CA ASN A 84 11.49 15.61 -1.02
C ASN A 84 11.02 14.32 -0.30
N GLN A 85 11.77 13.22 -0.40
CA GLN A 85 11.37 11.91 0.16
C GLN A 85 12.09 11.58 1.47
N ASP A 86 11.44 11.84 2.61
CA ASP A 86 12.04 11.59 3.94
C ASP A 86 11.88 10.14 4.44
N LEU A 87 10.89 9.39 3.95
CA LEU A 87 10.69 7.98 4.36
C LEU A 87 11.95 7.16 4.10
N GLU A 88 12.60 7.43 2.98
CA GLU A 88 13.76 6.74 2.45
C GLU A 88 14.99 6.83 3.36
N LYS A 89 15.16 7.95 4.08
CA LYS A 89 16.26 8.16 5.05
C LYS A 89 16.16 7.24 6.28
N GLU A 90 14.98 6.65 6.51
CA GLU A 90 14.71 5.78 7.66
C GLU A 90 14.72 4.28 7.31
N LEU A 91 14.81 3.96 6.01
CA LEU A 91 14.80 2.60 5.50
C LEU A 91 16.22 2.07 5.27
N GLY A 92 16.39 0.75 5.39
CA GLY A 92 17.62 0.09 4.91
C GLY A 92 17.60 -0.05 3.39
N LEU A 93 18.77 -0.19 2.77
CA LEU A 93 18.97 -0.21 1.31
C LEU A 93 17.96 -1.07 0.54
N PHE A 94 17.69 -2.28 1.01
CA PHE A 94 16.71 -3.18 0.38
C PHE A 94 15.27 -2.64 0.42
N HIS A 95 14.85 -2.09 1.58
CA HIS A 95 13.48 -1.56 1.73
C HIS A 95 13.31 -0.25 0.98
N PHE A 96 14.37 0.57 0.95
CA PHE A 96 14.46 1.77 0.13
C PHE A 96 14.24 1.42 -1.34
N PHE A 97 14.99 0.43 -1.86
CA PHE A 97 14.90 0.02 -3.25
C PHE A 97 13.50 -0.48 -3.62
N ILE A 98 12.95 -1.41 -2.83
CA ILE A 98 11.60 -1.94 -3.08
C ILE A 98 10.55 -0.84 -3.02
N TYR A 99 10.63 0.05 -2.03
CA TYR A 99 9.70 1.16 -1.89
C TYR A 99 9.72 2.02 -3.16
N ASN A 100 10.90 2.47 -3.56
CA ASN A 100 11.03 3.41 -4.68
C ASN A 100 10.68 2.80 -6.02
N SER A 101 11.12 1.57 -6.30
CA SER A 101 10.76 0.88 -7.54
C SER A 101 9.26 0.60 -7.61
N SER A 102 8.64 0.19 -6.50
CA SER A 102 7.19 -0.05 -6.47
C SER A 102 6.39 1.25 -6.55
N ALA A 103 6.86 2.31 -5.89
CA ALA A 103 6.29 3.65 -5.97
C ALA A 103 6.32 4.14 -7.41
N TRP A 104 7.49 4.08 -8.04
CA TRP A 104 7.65 4.39 -9.46
C TRP A 104 6.66 3.60 -10.32
N PHE A 105 6.67 2.27 -10.21
CA PHE A 105 5.86 1.38 -11.03
C PHE A 105 4.35 1.62 -10.89
N LEU A 106 3.87 1.85 -9.65
CA LEU A 106 2.46 2.06 -9.37
C LEU A 106 2.01 3.50 -9.61
N LEU A 107 2.87 4.51 -9.37
CA LEU A 107 2.53 5.93 -9.59
C LEU A 107 2.55 6.29 -11.08
N THR A 108 3.47 5.73 -11.86
CA THR A 108 3.57 5.93 -13.32
C THR A 108 2.68 4.99 -14.14
N GLN A 109 2.06 4.00 -13.47
CA GLN A 109 1.23 2.97 -14.08
C GLN A 109 1.97 2.06 -15.08
N ASN A 110 3.29 1.85 -14.89
CA ASN A 110 4.08 0.93 -15.71
C ASN A 110 3.56 -0.52 -15.69
N TYR A 111 2.71 -0.89 -14.73
CA TYR A 111 2.01 -2.18 -14.77
C TYR A 111 1.13 -2.36 -16.01
N ILE A 112 0.68 -1.29 -16.67
CA ILE A 112 -0.07 -1.38 -17.92
C ILE A 112 0.84 -1.84 -19.06
N LEU A 113 2.07 -1.33 -19.13
CA LEU A 113 3.08 -1.77 -20.08
C LEU A 113 3.46 -3.24 -19.86
N LEU A 114 3.61 -3.65 -18.59
CA LEU A 114 3.86 -5.05 -18.23
C LEU A 114 2.70 -5.94 -18.67
N ASN A 115 1.45 -5.54 -18.40
CA ASN A 115 0.27 -6.27 -18.86
C ASN A 115 0.22 -6.37 -20.39
N GLY A 116 0.55 -5.28 -21.10
CA GLY A 116 0.68 -5.29 -22.56
C GLY A 116 1.72 -6.30 -23.04
N THR A 117 2.86 -6.37 -22.37
CA THR A 117 3.93 -7.34 -22.67
C THR A 117 3.45 -8.79 -22.47
N ILE A 118 2.71 -9.06 -21.39
CA ILE A 118 2.11 -10.38 -21.13
C ILE A 118 1.07 -10.73 -22.21
N ILE A 119 0.22 -9.78 -22.60
CA ILE A 119 -0.77 -9.98 -23.67
C ILE A 119 -0.07 -10.32 -24.99
N LEU A 120 0.97 -9.58 -25.37
CA LEU A 120 1.73 -9.86 -26.59
C LEU A 120 2.39 -11.24 -26.54
N PHE A 121 2.93 -11.64 -25.39
CA PHE A 121 3.52 -12.97 -25.18
C PHE A 121 2.50 -14.10 -25.37
N ILE A 122 1.25 -13.92 -24.94
CA ILE A 122 0.16 -14.89 -25.14
C ILE A 122 -0.35 -14.87 -26.59
N LEU A 123 -0.38 -13.69 -27.21
CA LEU A 123 -0.93 -13.50 -28.55
C LEU A 123 -0.07 -14.15 -29.62
N ILE A 124 1.26 -14.11 -29.51
CA ILE A 124 2.17 -14.66 -30.52
C ILE A 124 1.92 -16.16 -30.80
N PRO A 125 1.85 -17.05 -29.79
CA PRO A 125 1.48 -18.46 -30.00
C PRO A 125 0.13 -18.65 -30.69
N ILE A 126 -0.86 -17.80 -30.37
CA ILE A 126 -2.19 -17.87 -30.99
C ILE A 126 -2.11 -17.48 -32.47
N ILE A 127 -1.36 -16.43 -32.80
CA ILE A 127 -1.16 -16.00 -34.18
C ILE A 127 -0.47 -17.10 -35.01
N HIS A 128 0.54 -17.76 -34.44
CA HIS A 128 1.19 -18.91 -35.09
C HIS A 128 0.23 -20.08 -35.32
N PHE A 129 -0.66 -20.36 -34.38
CA PHE A 129 -1.68 -21.40 -34.54
C PHE A 129 -2.58 -21.16 -35.77
N PHE A 130 -2.83 -19.89 -36.13
CA PHE A 130 -3.61 -19.51 -37.31
C PHE A 130 -2.79 -19.35 -38.60
N ASN A 131 -1.48 -19.69 -38.60
CA ASN A 131 -0.59 -19.57 -39.75
C ASN A 131 -0.59 -18.18 -40.41
N VAL A 132 -0.75 -17.13 -39.61
CA VAL A 132 -0.64 -15.74 -40.10
C VAL A 132 0.81 -15.47 -40.48
N ASN A 133 1.05 -14.79 -41.62
CA ASN A 133 2.41 -14.49 -42.06
C ASN A 133 3.10 -13.47 -41.13
N LEU A 134 4.43 -13.38 -41.22
CA LEU A 134 5.23 -12.51 -40.35
C LEU A 134 4.85 -11.03 -40.49
N PHE A 135 4.53 -10.56 -41.71
CA PHE A 135 4.15 -9.18 -41.97
C PHE A 135 2.85 -8.79 -41.25
N PHE A 136 1.80 -9.61 -41.39
CA PHE A 136 0.53 -9.40 -40.70
C PHE A 136 0.68 -9.55 -39.19
N THR A 137 1.54 -10.46 -38.72
CA THR A 137 1.86 -10.59 -37.29
C THR A 137 2.45 -9.30 -36.73
N THR A 138 3.46 -8.72 -37.41
CA THR A 138 4.04 -7.43 -37.02
C THR A 138 3.00 -6.31 -36.99
N ILE A 139 2.10 -6.24 -37.99
CA ILE A 139 1.00 -5.26 -38.00
C ILE A 139 0.08 -5.44 -36.80
N ILE A 140 -0.33 -6.68 -36.49
CA ILE A 140 -1.19 -6.97 -35.35
C ILE A 140 -0.52 -6.52 -34.04
N LEU A 141 0.76 -6.84 -33.85
CA LEU A 141 1.52 -6.43 -32.66
C LEU A 141 1.59 -4.90 -32.53
N VAL A 142 1.87 -4.18 -33.63
CA VAL A 142 1.87 -2.71 -33.66
C VAL A 142 0.49 -2.15 -33.30
N CYS A 143 -0.58 -2.67 -33.90
CA CYS A 143 -1.95 -2.23 -33.60
C CYS A 143 -2.29 -2.43 -32.12
N VAL A 144 -1.94 -3.59 -31.53
CA VAL A 144 -2.15 -3.86 -30.11
C VAL A 144 -1.36 -2.87 -29.25
N SER A 145 -0.09 -2.61 -29.56
CA SER A 145 0.75 -1.66 -28.83
C SER A 145 0.24 -0.22 -28.90
N ILE A 146 -0.27 0.24 -30.05
CA ILE A 146 -0.88 1.58 -30.19
C ILE A 146 -2.16 1.68 -29.35
N ASN A 147 -3.00 0.65 -29.36
CA ASN A 147 -4.21 0.62 -28.53
C ASN A 147 -3.87 0.65 -27.04
N MET A 148 -2.84 -0.09 -26.61
CA MET A 148 -2.37 -0.08 -25.22
C MET A 148 -1.80 1.29 -24.81
N LEU A 149 -1.04 1.95 -25.69
CA LEU A 149 -0.59 3.33 -25.50
C LEU A 149 -1.77 4.27 -25.27
N PHE A 150 -2.79 4.21 -26.15
CA PHE A 150 -3.96 5.06 -26.06
C PHE A 150 -4.73 4.86 -24.74
N ILE A 151 -4.93 3.59 -24.33
CA ILE A 151 -5.57 3.26 -23.06
C ILE A 151 -4.75 3.81 -21.89
N GLN A 152 -3.43 3.58 -21.86
CA GLN A 152 -2.57 4.06 -20.78
C GLN A 152 -2.55 5.59 -20.70
N TYR A 153 -2.49 6.26 -21.85
CA TYR A 153 -2.53 7.72 -21.95
C TYR A 153 -3.81 8.30 -21.31
N LEU A 154 -4.97 7.75 -21.67
CA LEU A 154 -6.25 8.17 -21.09
C LEU A 154 -6.34 7.94 -19.58
N LEU A 155 -5.78 6.82 -19.10
CA LEU A 155 -5.75 6.49 -17.67
C LEU A 155 -4.86 7.43 -16.86
N VAL A 156 -3.77 7.92 -17.45
CA VAL A 156 -2.84 8.85 -16.78
C VAL A 156 -3.37 10.27 -16.74
N ILE A 157 -4.04 10.75 -17.79
CA ILE A 157 -4.70 12.07 -17.77
C ILE A 157 -5.71 12.15 -16.62
N LYS A 158 -6.46 11.07 -16.41
CA LYS A 158 -7.45 11.00 -15.33
C LYS A 158 -6.84 10.54 -14.01
N ASP A 159 -5.52 10.46 -13.86
CA ASP A 159 -4.89 9.93 -12.64
C ASP A 159 -4.70 11.02 -11.57
N TYR A 160 -5.43 10.87 -10.46
CA TYR A 160 -5.24 11.67 -9.24
C TYR A 160 -4.57 10.89 -8.12
N PHE A 161 -4.16 9.64 -8.37
CA PHE A 161 -3.54 8.80 -7.35
C PHE A 161 -2.18 9.38 -6.93
N GLY A 162 -2.06 9.72 -5.66
CA GLY A 162 -0.85 10.28 -5.08
C GLY A 162 -0.73 9.98 -3.59
N LEU A 163 0.50 10.08 -3.10
CA LEU A 163 0.83 10.01 -1.68
C LEU A 163 1.36 11.36 -1.20
N GLU A 164 1.04 11.67 0.05
CA GLU A 164 1.59 12.77 0.81
C GLU A 164 2.98 12.42 1.36
N ARG A 165 3.79 13.46 1.59
CA ARG A 165 5.16 13.29 2.08
C ARG A 165 5.19 12.73 3.50
N PHE A 166 6.15 11.87 3.79
CA PHE A 166 6.33 11.24 5.11
C PHE A 166 6.25 12.23 6.27
N ASP A 167 7.02 13.32 6.22
CA ASP A 167 7.06 14.30 7.29
C ASP A 167 5.72 15.04 7.48
N LYS A 168 4.96 15.26 6.40
CA LYS A 168 3.61 15.82 6.48
C LYS A 168 2.66 14.82 7.15
N VAL A 169 2.69 13.55 6.71
CA VAL A 169 1.88 12.47 7.31
C VAL A 169 2.20 12.30 8.79
N LEU A 170 3.48 12.27 9.15
CA LEU A 170 3.92 12.16 10.54
C LEU A 170 3.48 13.36 11.38
N LYS A 171 3.60 14.59 10.85
CA LYS A 171 3.11 15.80 11.53
C LYS A 171 1.60 15.76 11.74
N GLU A 172 0.81 15.40 10.73
CA GLU A 172 -0.65 15.29 10.87
C GLU A 172 -1.04 14.21 11.89
N LEU A 173 -0.35 13.07 11.85
CA LEU A 173 -0.50 11.99 12.82
C LEU A 173 -0.21 12.48 14.24
N CYS A 174 0.79 13.33 14.44
CA CYS A 174 1.14 13.88 15.76
C CYS A 174 0.37 15.16 16.15
N LYS A 175 -0.36 15.82 15.23
CA LYS A 175 -1.06 17.09 15.49
C LYS A 175 -2.24 16.95 16.45
N ASN A 176 -2.83 15.76 16.54
CA ASN A 176 -4.00 15.57 17.38
C ASN A 176 -3.59 15.71 18.86
N LYS A 177 -3.95 16.83 19.49
CA LYS A 177 -3.50 17.21 20.83
C LYS A 177 -3.82 16.16 21.90
N GLU A 178 -4.89 15.38 21.76
CA GLU A 178 -5.17 14.28 22.71
C GLU A 178 -4.14 13.15 22.62
N VAL A 179 -3.52 12.99 21.46
CA VAL A 179 -2.41 12.06 21.23
C VAL A 179 -1.06 12.73 21.49
N ALA A 180 -0.94 14.04 21.25
CA ALA A 180 0.26 14.82 21.53
C ALA A 180 0.46 15.15 23.04
N LEU A 181 -0.62 15.34 23.80
CA LEU A 181 -0.64 15.39 25.27
C LEU A 181 -0.12 14.08 25.85
N ASN A 182 -0.39 12.96 25.15
CA ASN A 182 0.19 11.64 25.38
C ASN A 182 1.56 11.45 24.71
N MET A 183 2.25 12.51 24.29
CA MET A 183 3.64 12.47 23.81
C MET A 183 4.57 13.42 24.58
N GLU A 184 4.07 14.54 25.14
CA GLU A 184 4.91 15.58 25.77
C GLU A 184 4.84 15.64 27.31
N THR A 185 3.82 15.08 27.97
CA THR A 185 3.69 15.14 29.45
C THR A 185 3.46 13.76 30.09
N PRO A 186 4.39 13.23 30.91
CA PRO A 186 4.40 11.80 31.29
C PRO A 186 3.50 11.38 32.46
N GLN A 187 2.92 12.31 33.24
CA GLN A 187 2.37 11.96 34.57
C GLN A 187 0.86 12.15 34.74
N ASN A 188 0.19 12.89 33.84
CA ASN A 188 -1.25 13.20 33.98
C ASN A 188 -2.13 12.54 32.91
N CYS A 189 -1.56 11.65 32.09
CA CYS A 189 -2.28 10.92 31.05
C CYS A 189 -1.96 9.41 31.04
N LEU A 190 -1.76 8.82 32.22
CA LEU A 190 -2.64 7.70 32.55
C LEU A 190 -4.06 8.26 32.50
N ILE A 191 -4.58 8.49 31.28
CA ILE A 191 -6.01 8.40 31.10
C ILE A 191 -6.20 6.93 31.46
N SER A 192 -6.58 6.66 32.72
CA SER A 192 -7.57 5.65 32.96
C SER A 192 -8.66 6.00 31.97
N LEU A 193 -8.54 5.48 30.74
CA LEU A 193 -9.60 5.50 29.76
C LEU A 193 -10.74 4.95 30.60
N GLU A 194 -11.71 5.80 30.92
CA GLU A 194 -12.86 5.43 31.74
C GLU A 194 -13.27 4.03 31.27
N ASP A 195 -13.63 3.13 32.18
CA ASP A 195 -13.80 1.70 31.82
C ASP A 195 -14.66 1.51 30.54
N ASP A 196 -15.62 2.41 30.34
CA ASP A 196 -16.43 2.56 29.14
C ASP A 196 -15.63 2.74 27.82
N VAL A 197 -14.55 3.52 27.82
CA VAL A 197 -13.68 3.72 26.66
C VAL A 197 -12.85 2.48 26.36
N ASN A 198 -12.33 1.80 27.38
CA ASN A 198 -11.63 0.52 27.17
C ASN A 198 -12.58 -0.55 26.62
N GLU A 199 -13.81 -0.59 27.10
CA GLU A 199 -14.86 -1.46 26.56
C GLU A 199 -15.11 -1.14 25.07
N MET A 200 -15.27 0.14 24.72
CA MET A 200 -15.44 0.58 23.33
C MET A 200 -14.26 0.22 22.43
N LEU A 201 -13.02 0.45 22.89
CA LEU A 201 -11.80 0.08 22.16
C LEU A 201 -11.69 -1.43 21.97
N SER A 202 -12.05 -2.22 22.97
CA SER A 202 -12.06 -3.68 22.88
C SER A 202 -13.03 -4.19 21.80
N PHE A 203 -14.22 -3.57 21.70
CA PHE A 203 -15.18 -3.88 20.66
C PHE A 203 -14.68 -3.49 19.26
N ILE A 204 -14.02 -2.33 19.12
CA ILE A 204 -13.37 -1.91 17.88
C ILE A 204 -12.32 -2.94 17.45
N LEU A 205 -11.44 -3.36 18.34
CA LEU A 205 -10.43 -4.37 18.04
C LEU A 205 -11.07 -5.65 17.51
N TYR A 206 -12.11 -6.13 18.19
CA TYR A 206 -12.77 -7.36 17.79
C TYR A 206 -13.46 -7.27 16.41
N CYS A 207 -14.05 -6.12 16.10
CA CYS A 207 -14.80 -5.93 14.86
C CYS A 207 -13.93 -5.52 13.67
N GLU A 208 -12.92 -4.68 13.87
CA GLU A 208 -12.01 -4.19 12.82
C GLU A 208 -10.84 -5.14 12.60
N ASP A 209 -10.21 -5.60 13.69
CA ASP A 209 -8.88 -6.19 13.62
C ASP A 209 -8.51 -7.08 14.82
N LYS A 210 -9.15 -8.26 14.90
CA LYS A 210 -9.01 -9.22 16.01
C LYS A 210 -7.58 -9.60 16.40
N ASN A 211 -6.65 -9.54 15.46
CA ASN A 211 -5.26 -9.98 15.68
C ASN A 211 -4.30 -8.79 15.80
N PHE A 212 -4.81 -7.57 16.03
CA PHE A 212 -4.03 -6.34 16.03
C PHE A 212 -2.79 -6.42 16.92
N PHE A 213 -2.95 -6.78 18.20
CA PHE A 213 -1.84 -6.94 19.15
C PHE A 213 -1.18 -8.34 19.13
N GLU A 214 -1.66 -9.27 18.32
CA GLU A 214 -1.00 -10.58 18.17
C GLU A 214 0.01 -10.60 17.04
N ARG A 215 -0.23 -9.79 16.00
CA ARG A 215 0.68 -9.68 14.86
C ARG A 215 2.03 -9.11 15.31
N LYS A 216 3.10 -9.86 15.07
CA LYS A 216 4.48 -9.44 15.37
C LYS A 216 5.04 -8.43 14.36
N SER A 217 4.24 -8.02 13.38
CA SER A 217 4.58 -7.03 12.37
C SER A 217 3.42 -6.08 12.10
N ASN A 218 3.75 -4.94 11.51
CA ASN A 218 2.78 -3.99 10.92
C ASN A 218 2.45 -4.36 9.47
N THR A 219 3.07 -5.42 8.92
CA THR A 219 2.68 -6.08 7.68
C THR A 219 1.66 -7.18 7.98
N ILE A 220 0.71 -7.38 7.06
CA ILE A 220 -0.12 -8.59 7.02
C ILE A 220 0.62 -9.63 6.19
N ASN A 221 1.07 -10.70 6.81
CA ASN A 221 1.69 -11.83 6.12
C ASN A 221 0.65 -12.94 5.86
N LEU A 222 1.00 -13.92 5.03
CA LEU A 222 0.16 -15.10 4.75
C LEU A 222 -0.22 -15.87 6.03
N VAL A 223 0.69 -15.90 7.02
CA VAL A 223 0.43 -16.52 8.33
C VAL A 223 -0.67 -15.77 9.09
N ASP A 224 -0.67 -14.44 9.05
CA ASP A 224 -1.68 -13.62 9.72
C ASP A 224 -3.05 -13.80 9.07
N LEU A 225 -3.07 -13.97 7.74
CA LEU A 225 -4.28 -14.33 6.99
C LEU A 225 -4.80 -15.70 7.44
N LYS A 226 -3.93 -16.70 7.58
CA LYS A 226 -4.30 -18.05 8.06
C LYS A 226 -4.83 -18.02 9.50
N MET A 227 -4.16 -17.32 10.40
CA MET A 227 -4.60 -17.17 11.80
C MET A 227 -6.01 -16.57 11.88
N ARG A 228 -6.31 -15.61 11.00
CA ARG A 228 -7.64 -14.98 10.92
C ARG A 228 -8.73 -15.95 10.50
N PHE A 229 -8.46 -16.87 9.56
CA PHE A 229 -9.44 -17.89 9.16
C PHE A 229 -9.68 -18.94 10.25
N ASN A 230 -8.67 -19.20 11.08
CA ASN A 230 -8.76 -20.21 12.14
C ASN A 230 -9.54 -19.72 13.37
N LYS A 231 -9.50 -18.41 13.68
CA LYS A 231 -10.27 -17.83 14.78
C LYS A 231 -11.74 -17.70 14.42
N GLN A 232 -12.56 -18.62 14.95
CA GLN A 232 -14.00 -18.56 14.78
C GLN A 232 -14.57 -17.30 15.45
N SER A 233 -15.60 -16.73 14.86
CA SER A 233 -16.28 -15.57 15.42
C SER A 233 -17.30 -16.01 16.47
N ILE A 234 -17.32 -15.36 17.64
CA ILE A 234 -18.38 -15.54 18.65
C ILE A 234 -19.80 -15.23 18.12
N PHE A 235 -19.89 -14.48 17.02
CA PHE A 235 -21.17 -14.15 16.35
C PHE A 235 -21.66 -15.25 15.42
N LYS A 236 -20.82 -16.25 15.12
CA LYS A 236 -21.18 -17.36 14.24
C LYS A 236 -22.43 -18.04 14.82
N ASP A 237 -23.41 -18.25 13.95
CA ASP A 237 -24.70 -18.89 14.28
C ASP A 237 -25.61 -18.13 15.26
N LYS A 238 -25.14 -17.05 15.90
CA LYS A 238 -25.92 -16.18 16.81
C LYS A 238 -26.58 -14.98 16.12
N ILE A 239 -26.08 -14.58 14.95
CA ILE A 239 -26.64 -13.48 14.16
C ILE A 239 -27.13 -14.07 12.83
N VAL A 240 -28.45 -14.26 12.72
CA VAL A 240 -29.07 -14.67 11.46
C VAL A 240 -29.17 -13.43 10.57
N ILE A 241 -28.28 -13.36 9.60
CA ILE A 241 -28.35 -12.40 8.50
C ILE A 241 -28.93 -13.12 7.29
N ASP A 242 -29.83 -12.44 6.57
CA ASP A 242 -30.43 -12.92 5.32
C ASP A 242 -29.38 -13.46 4.33
N ALA A 243 -29.77 -14.44 3.51
CA ALA A 243 -28.81 -15.21 2.70
C ALA A 243 -28.01 -14.35 1.68
N GLU A 244 -28.61 -13.29 1.13
CA GLU A 244 -27.90 -12.34 0.24
C GLU A 244 -26.93 -11.42 0.98
N SER A 245 -27.29 -11.03 2.20
CA SER A 245 -26.46 -10.20 3.08
C SER A 245 -25.30 -11.00 3.69
N ARG A 246 -25.42 -12.33 3.85
CA ARG A 246 -24.28 -13.22 4.21
C ARG A 246 -23.11 -13.15 3.22
N LYS A 247 -23.36 -13.08 1.91
CA LYS A 247 -22.30 -13.02 0.88
C LYS A 247 -21.63 -11.65 0.80
N LYS A 248 -22.35 -10.56 1.04
CA LYS A 248 -21.87 -9.17 0.84
C LYS A 248 -21.41 -8.45 2.13
N GLN A 249 -21.83 -8.87 3.32
CA GLN A 249 -21.53 -8.17 4.58
C GLN A 249 -20.38 -8.77 5.41
N TYR A 250 -20.06 -10.06 5.28
CA TYR A 250 -18.98 -10.67 6.07
C TYR A 250 -17.60 -10.67 5.39
N ILE A 251 -17.52 -10.38 4.09
CA ILE A 251 -16.26 -10.02 3.44
C ILE A 251 -16.01 -8.54 3.71
N ARG A 252 -15.85 -8.18 4.99
CA ARG A 252 -15.37 -6.86 5.38
C ARG A 252 -14.03 -6.64 4.68
N GLY A 253 -13.90 -5.54 3.94
CA GLY A 253 -12.66 -5.23 3.23
C GLY A 253 -11.48 -5.27 4.19
N TYR A 254 -10.54 -6.18 3.92
CA TYR A 254 -9.37 -6.54 4.74
C TYR A 254 -8.41 -5.35 4.96
N SER A 255 -8.84 -4.34 5.71
CA SER A 255 -8.01 -3.19 6.12
C SER A 255 -7.77 -3.26 7.61
N THR A 256 -6.52 -3.35 8.04
CA THR A 256 -6.18 -3.30 9.46
C THR A 256 -6.34 -1.88 10.00
N ILE A 257 -6.36 -1.72 11.33
CA ILE A 257 -6.45 -0.41 11.96
C ILE A 257 -5.29 0.50 11.51
N GLU A 258 -4.07 -0.03 11.41
CA GLU A 258 -2.91 0.73 10.94
C GLU A 258 -3.14 1.27 9.52
N GLN A 259 -3.66 0.43 8.63
CA GLN A 259 -3.97 0.83 7.25
C GLN A 259 -5.10 1.85 7.18
N GLN A 260 -6.12 1.72 8.05
CA GLN A 260 -7.23 2.67 8.07
C GLN A 260 -6.78 4.05 8.56
N VAL A 261 -5.93 4.11 9.58
CA VAL A 261 -5.40 5.37 10.14
C VAL A 261 -4.42 6.03 9.18
N VAL A 262 -3.37 5.33 8.75
CA VAL A 262 -2.32 5.92 7.90
C VAL A 262 -2.91 6.50 6.61
N ARG A 263 -3.88 5.80 6.02
CA ARG A 263 -4.56 6.22 4.79
C ARG A 263 -5.33 7.53 4.90
N GLN A 264 -5.78 7.94 6.09
CA GLN A 264 -6.44 9.24 6.27
C GLN A 264 -5.50 10.40 5.98
N PHE A 265 -4.21 10.20 6.24
CA PHE A 265 -3.21 11.26 6.17
C PHE A 265 -2.28 11.10 4.96
N SER A 266 -2.02 9.86 4.52
CA SER A 266 -1.03 9.57 3.49
C SER A 266 -1.52 9.72 2.06
N MET A 267 -2.83 9.78 1.81
CA MET A 267 -3.37 9.79 0.45
C MET A 267 -3.97 11.14 0.08
N THR A 268 -3.74 11.56 -1.17
CA THR A 268 -4.38 12.75 -1.72
C THR A 268 -5.90 12.57 -1.88
N PRO A 269 -6.68 13.66 -1.92
CA PRO A 269 -8.11 13.60 -2.22
C PRO A 269 -8.39 12.81 -3.51
N TYR A 270 -9.53 12.12 -3.57
CA TYR A 270 -9.97 11.26 -4.69
C TYR A 270 -9.15 10.00 -4.97
N SER A 271 -7.99 9.79 -4.30
CA SER A 271 -7.20 8.57 -4.47
C SER A 271 -7.90 7.29 -3.98
N TYR A 272 -8.95 7.42 -3.18
CA TYR A 272 -9.76 6.30 -2.66
C TYR A 272 -10.48 5.48 -3.75
N ARG A 273 -10.72 6.07 -4.93
CA ARG A 273 -11.36 5.36 -6.05
C ARG A 273 -10.49 4.26 -6.65
N TYR A 274 -9.17 4.35 -6.48
CA TYR A 274 -8.19 3.40 -7.02
C TYR A 274 -7.98 2.21 -6.07
N THR A 275 -9.01 1.38 -5.89
CA THR A 275 -9.03 0.30 -4.89
C THR A 275 -7.80 -0.60 -4.92
N ILE A 276 -7.39 -1.07 -6.11
CA ILE A 276 -6.27 -1.99 -6.29
C ILE A 276 -4.93 -1.31 -5.97
N ARG A 277 -4.62 -0.17 -6.62
CA ARG A 277 -3.37 0.58 -6.39
C ARG A 277 -3.24 1.02 -4.94
N ARG A 278 -4.34 1.50 -4.34
CA ARG A 278 -4.39 1.82 -2.91
C ARG A 278 -4.05 0.62 -2.04
N LYS A 279 -4.63 -0.55 -2.31
CA LYS A 279 -4.40 -1.76 -1.51
C LYS A 279 -2.96 -2.25 -1.63
N ILE A 280 -2.45 -2.34 -2.86
CA ILE A 280 -1.08 -2.83 -3.10
C ILE A 280 -0.05 -1.81 -2.60
N PHE A 281 -0.20 -0.53 -2.96
CA PHE A 281 0.81 0.47 -2.67
C PHE A 281 0.68 1.04 -1.26
N ASN A 282 -0.46 1.64 -0.91
CA ASN A 282 -0.60 2.33 0.36
C ASN A 282 -0.71 1.34 1.54
N ASP A 283 -1.60 0.36 1.42
CA ASP A 283 -1.92 -0.52 2.54
C ASP A 283 -0.86 -1.62 2.77
N TRP A 284 -0.30 -2.21 1.70
CA TRP A 284 0.66 -3.32 1.82
C TRP A 284 2.12 -2.89 1.81
N LEU A 285 2.48 -1.81 1.10
CA LEU A 285 3.86 -1.37 1.01
C LEU A 285 4.14 -0.15 1.89
N TYR A 286 3.41 0.96 1.70
CA TYR A 286 3.68 2.22 2.39
C TYR A 286 3.41 2.12 3.90
N THR A 287 2.23 1.65 4.31
CA THR A 287 1.82 1.61 5.73
C THR A 287 2.84 0.85 6.60
N PRO A 288 3.29 -0.37 6.23
CA PRO A 288 4.23 -1.08 7.08
C PRO A 288 5.63 -0.45 7.11
N LEU A 289 6.08 0.12 5.98
CA LEU A 289 7.34 0.86 5.92
C LEU A 289 7.27 2.16 6.72
N PHE A 290 6.14 2.87 6.66
CA PHE A 290 5.86 4.07 7.44
C PHE A 290 5.96 3.79 8.94
N CYS A 291 5.25 2.78 9.43
CA CYS A 291 5.31 2.39 10.84
C CYS A 291 6.72 1.93 11.25
N LYS A 292 7.42 1.21 10.37
CA LYS A 292 8.82 0.78 10.60
C LYS A 292 9.77 1.98 10.71
N SER A 293 9.60 2.98 9.85
CA SER A 293 10.40 4.21 9.86
C SER A 293 10.18 5.02 11.13
N ILE A 294 8.95 5.12 11.63
CA ILE A 294 8.65 5.74 12.94
C ILE A 294 9.41 5.03 14.06
N CYS A 295 9.29 3.70 14.15
CA CYS A 295 10.01 2.91 15.16
C CYS A 295 11.53 3.05 15.03
N ASN A 296 12.05 3.08 13.80
CA ASN A 296 13.48 3.25 13.53
C ASN A 296 14.01 4.61 13.98
N ARG A 297 13.29 5.68 13.64
CA ARG A 297 13.61 7.05 14.02
C ARG A 297 13.64 7.18 15.53
N LYS A 298 12.60 6.69 16.21
CA LYS A 298 12.53 6.71 17.67
C LYS A 298 13.60 5.85 18.33
N ALA A 299 13.85 4.64 17.82
CA ALA A 299 14.86 3.76 18.39
C ALA A 299 16.28 4.34 18.38
N ARG A 300 16.58 5.37 17.57
CA ARG A 300 17.88 6.06 17.56
C ARG A 300 18.14 6.86 18.84
N THR A 301 17.11 7.30 19.56
CA THR A 301 17.28 7.98 20.85
C THR A 301 17.74 7.01 21.94
N TYR A 302 17.52 5.72 21.75
CA TYR A 302 18.02 4.67 22.63
C TYR A 302 19.45 4.31 22.25
N GLY A 303 20.33 4.18 23.25
CA GLY A 303 21.73 3.84 23.05
C GLY A 303 21.94 2.58 22.19
N LYS A 304 23.07 2.51 21.47
CA LYS A 304 23.39 1.46 20.48
C LYS A 304 23.08 0.03 20.96
N LYS A 305 23.39 -0.29 22.23
CA LYS A 305 23.15 -1.61 22.84
C LYS A 305 21.66 -1.99 22.95
N LYS A 306 20.78 -1.02 23.23
CA LYS A 306 19.33 -1.26 23.43
C LYS A 306 18.50 -1.04 22.16
N LYS A 307 19.06 -0.39 21.13
CA LYS A 307 18.37 -0.02 19.88
C LYS A 307 17.57 -1.15 19.24
N LYS A 308 18.13 -2.37 19.16
CA LYS A 308 17.46 -3.52 18.52
C LYS A 308 16.25 -3.99 19.34
N ALA A 309 16.36 -4.01 20.67
CA ALA A 309 15.27 -4.38 21.56
C ALA A 309 14.18 -3.29 21.55
N ALA A 310 14.58 -2.02 21.66
CA ALA A 310 13.68 -0.87 21.60
C ALA A 310 12.83 -0.86 20.32
N ARG A 311 13.42 -1.14 19.14
CA ARG A 311 12.66 -1.22 17.88
C ARG A 311 11.48 -2.21 17.92
N LYS A 312 11.68 -3.36 18.56
CA LYS A 312 10.65 -4.40 18.66
C LYS A 312 9.55 -3.99 19.64
N GLU A 313 9.95 -3.42 20.76
CA GLU A 313 9.00 -2.99 21.80
C GLU A 313 8.19 -1.77 21.36
N LEU A 314 8.85 -0.77 20.75
CA LEU A 314 8.19 0.41 20.20
C LEU A 314 7.08 0.06 19.19
N MET A 315 7.18 -1.05 18.47
CA MET A 315 6.08 -1.46 17.57
C MET A 315 4.74 -1.59 18.30
N TRP A 316 4.75 -2.12 19.52
CA TRP A 316 3.53 -2.34 20.31
C TRP A 316 2.94 -1.04 20.81
N ASN A 317 3.80 -0.13 21.27
CA ASN A 317 3.40 1.23 21.65
C ASN A 317 2.81 1.99 20.44
N LEU A 318 3.34 1.74 19.23
CA LEU A 318 2.85 2.38 18.01
C LEU A 318 1.46 1.89 17.67
N LYS A 319 1.24 0.57 17.82
CA LYS A 319 -0.07 -0.05 17.65
C LYS A 319 -1.09 0.54 18.62
N TYR A 320 -0.75 0.62 19.90
CA TYR A 320 -1.63 1.25 20.88
C TYR A 320 -1.97 2.70 20.47
N MET A 321 -0.97 3.50 20.09
CA MET A 321 -1.19 4.86 19.61
C MET A 321 -2.09 4.92 18.37
N LEU A 322 -1.91 4.02 17.40
CA LEU A 322 -2.75 3.94 16.21
C LEU A 322 -4.19 3.54 16.53
N LEU A 323 -4.40 2.67 17.52
CA LEU A 323 -5.75 2.33 18.02
C LEU A 323 -6.45 3.57 18.60
N ILE A 324 -5.74 4.35 19.43
CA ILE A 324 -6.30 5.60 19.99
C ILE A 324 -6.56 6.63 18.88
N GLN A 325 -5.71 6.70 17.86
CA GLN A 325 -5.95 7.57 16.70
C GLN A 325 -7.13 7.13 15.85
N TYR A 326 -7.34 5.82 15.71
CA TYR A 326 -8.52 5.31 15.04
C TYR A 326 -9.78 5.76 15.78
N PHE A 327 -9.81 5.62 17.10
CA PHE A 327 -10.92 6.06 17.94
C PHE A 327 -11.16 7.58 17.85
N THR A 328 -10.11 8.40 17.92
CA THR A 328 -10.23 9.86 17.98
C THR A 328 -10.42 10.52 16.61
N VAL A 329 -9.67 10.10 15.59
CA VAL A 329 -9.68 10.73 14.26
C VAL A 329 -10.66 10.04 13.32
N VAL A 330 -10.56 8.72 13.21
CA VAL A 330 -11.37 7.98 12.24
C VAL A 330 -12.82 7.90 12.73
N LEU A 331 -13.04 7.54 13.99
CA LEU A 331 -14.38 7.45 14.59
C LEU A 331 -14.84 8.74 15.29
N LYS A 332 -14.05 9.81 15.23
CA LYS A 332 -14.40 11.14 15.76
C LYS A 332 -14.75 11.17 17.25
N LYS A 333 -14.07 10.33 18.07
CA LYS A 333 -14.21 10.27 19.53
C LYS A 333 -15.67 10.08 19.97
N PRO A 334 -16.26 8.89 19.74
CA PRO A 334 -17.61 8.61 20.19
C PRO A 334 -17.71 8.70 21.71
N LYS A 335 -18.82 9.26 22.21
CA LYS A 335 -19.03 9.49 23.66
C LYS A 335 -19.52 8.25 24.41
N ASN A 336 -20.14 7.32 23.70
CA ASN A 336 -20.76 6.12 24.26
C ASN A 336 -20.86 5.03 23.18
N SER A 337 -21.24 3.82 23.58
CA SER A 337 -21.38 2.68 22.68
C SER A 337 -22.38 2.89 21.54
N LYS A 338 -23.48 3.63 21.76
CA LYS A 338 -24.45 3.94 20.71
C LYS A 338 -23.86 4.85 19.63
N ASP A 339 -23.10 5.87 20.03
CA ASP A 339 -22.42 6.77 19.10
C ASP A 339 -21.29 6.05 18.36
N LEU A 340 -20.57 5.17 19.05
CA LEU A 340 -19.56 4.29 18.44
C LEU A 340 -20.18 3.45 17.32
N ILE A 341 -21.27 2.74 17.61
CA ILE A 341 -21.97 1.88 16.65
C ILE A 341 -22.42 2.68 15.43
N LYS A 342 -22.96 3.89 15.63
CA LYS A 342 -23.36 4.77 14.51
C LYS A 342 -22.18 5.14 13.63
N GLU A 343 -21.05 5.54 14.20
CA GLU A 343 -19.86 5.91 13.43
C GLU A 343 -19.24 4.70 12.71
N MET A 344 -19.17 3.54 13.36
CA MET A 344 -18.72 2.29 12.73
C MET A 344 -19.64 1.84 11.59
N ALA A 345 -20.95 2.02 11.72
CA ALA A 345 -21.92 1.71 10.68
C ALA A 345 -21.79 2.64 9.46
N LYS A 346 -21.55 3.94 9.66
CA LYS A 346 -21.32 4.90 8.56
C LYS A 346 -20.13 4.54 7.68
N GLN A 347 -19.10 3.94 8.27
CA GLN A 347 -17.86 3.58 7.60
C GLN A 347 -17.84 2.13 7.09
N SER A 348 -18.92 1.39 7.35
CA SER A 348 -19.05 -0.04 7.05
C SER A 348 -20.26 -0.30 6.15
N ARG A 349 -20.36 -1.53 5.63
CA ARG A 349 -21.55 -2.05 4.96
C ARG A 349 -22.51 -2.75 5.94
N VAL A 350 -22.16 -2.76 7.22
CA VAL A 350 -22.92 -3.38 8.31
C VAL A 350 -23.86 -2.34 8.91
N SER A 351 -25.13 -2.71 9.10
CA SER A 351 -26.12 -1.80 9.65
C SER A 351 -25.95 -1.59 11.16
N VAL A 352 -26.48 -0.47 11.66
CA VAL A 352 -26.51 -0.12 13.09
C VAL A 352 -27.10 -1.26 13.92
N GLN A 353 -28.25 -1.82 13.50
CA GLN A 353 -28.95 -2.90 14.20
C GLN A 353 -28.10 -4.18 14.34
N VAL A 354 -27.28 -4.49 13.33
CA VAL A 354 -26.38 -5.65 13.39
C VAL A 354 -25.25 -5.39 14.37
N TYR A 355 -24.68 -4.18 14.36
CA TYR A 355 -23.66 -3.80 15.33
C TYR A 355 -24.18 -3.73 16.77
N GLU A 356 -25.42 -3.30 16.99
CA GLU A 356 -26.07 -3.33 18.32
C GLU A 356 -26.15 -4.76 18.86
N LYS A 357 -26.57 -5.72 18.02
CA LYS A 357 -26.57 -7.15 18.37
C LYS A 357 -25.17 -7.71 18.60
N MET A 358 -24.20 -7.29 17.78
CA MET A 358 -22.80 -7.70 17.97
C MET A 358 -22.25 -7.18 19.30
N TYR A 359 -22.55 -5.94 19.64
CA TYR A 359 -22.09 -5.30 20.87
C TYR A 359 -22.67 -6.00 22.11
N SER A 360 -23.98 -6.30 22.12
CA SER A 360 -24.59 -7.00 23.25
C SER A 360 -24.01 -8.40 23.47
N ILE A 361 -23.77 -9.17 22.40
CA ILE A 361 -23.12 -10.48 22.51
C ILE A 361 -21.67 -10.36 22.98
N PHE A 362 -20.95 -9.34 22.50
CA PHE A 362 -19.53 -9.16 22.79
C PHE A 362 -19.29 -8.70 24.23
N LYS A 363 -20.08 -7.75 24.74
CA LYS A 363 -19.93 -7.19 26.10
C LYS A 363 -19.92 -8.28 27.17
N ASP A 364 -20.78 -9.29 27.01
CA ASP A 364 -20.93 -10.37 27.98
C ASP A 364 -19.99 -11.57 27.71
N SER A 365 -19.02 -11.43 26.80
CA SER A 365 -18.13 -12.52 26.38
C SER A 365 -16.72 -12.42 26.98
N ASP A 366 -16.05 -13.57 27.14
CA ASP A 366 -14.65 -13.63 27.57
C ASP A 366 -13.69 -12.86 26.64
N GLU A 367 -14.07 -12.72 25.36
CA GLU A 367 -13.31 -11.92 24.38
C GLU A 367 -13.21 -10.45 24.81
N SER A 368 -14.25 -9.88 25.42
CA SER A 368 -14.20 -8.48 25.87
C SER A 368 -13.10 -8.27 26.91
N ASN A 369 -13.06 -9.11 27.94
CA ASN A 369 -12.02 -9.07 28.96
C ASN A 369 -10.63 -9.32 28.38
N TYR A 370 -10.52 -10.28 27.44
CA TYR A 370 -9.27 -10.58 26.74
C TYR A 370 -8.70 -9.36 26.00
N TYR A 371 -9.53 -8.64 25.23
CA TYR A 371 -9.08 -7.45 24.51
C TYR A 371 -8.82 -6.26 25.42
N ILE A 372 -9.58 -6.08 26.51
CA ILE A 372 -9.31 -5.06 27.53
C ILE A 372 -7.94 -5.31 28.17
N GLN A 373 -7.62 -6.55 28.53
CA GLN A 373 -6.31 -6.90 29.08
C GLN A 373 -5.18 -6.56 28.09
N GLN A 374 -5.34 -6.90 26.80
CA GLN A 374 -4.35 -6.53 25.79
C GLN A 374 -4.15 -5.01 25.69
N ILE A 375 -5.22 -4.21 25.77
CA ILE A 375 -5.13 -2.75 25.74
C ILE A 375 -4.31 -2.26 26.93
N ASN A 376 -4.63 -2.73 28.14
CA ASN A 376 -3.95 -2.34 29.38
C ASN A 376 -2.46 -2.76 29.39
N ASP A 377 -2.15 -3.96 28.92
CA ASP A 377 -0.78 -4.47 28.81
C ASP A 377 0.06 -3.62 27.85
N ASN A 378 -0.52 -3.16 26.74
CA ASN A 378 0.20 -2.34 25.76
C ASN A 378 0.27 -0.85 26.17
N ALA A 379 -0.70 -0.36 26.93
CA ALA A 379 -0.67 0.99 27.52
C ALA A 379 0.42 1.13 28.60
N SER A 380 0.71 0.06 29.34
CA SER A 380 1.68 0.04 30.45
C SER A 380 3.13 -0.29 30.05
N ARG A 381 3.44 -0.46 28.76
CA ARG A 381 4.79 -0.85 28.30
C ARG A 381 5.85 0.22 28.59
N ASN A 382 7.06 -0.26 28.93
CA ASN A 382 8.19 0.60 29.28
C ASN A 382 8.84 1.35 28.11
N PHE A 383 8.77 0.83 26.88
CA PHE A 383 9.43 1.44 25.71
C PHE A 383 8.46 2.33 24.95
N ASN A 384 8.27 3.54 25.47
CA ASN A 384 7.32 4.47 24.90
C ASN A 384 7.90 5.36 23.79
N PHE A 385 7.03 5.90 22.93
CA PHE A 385 7.44 6.86 21.89
C PHE A 385 7.84 8.25 22.42
N TYR A 386 7.82 8.46 23.74
CA TYR A 386 8.22 9.69 24.45
C TYR A 386 9.65 10.12 24.17
#